data_AF-A0A9Q9ETK9-F1
#
_entry.id   AF-A0A9Q9ETK9-F1
#
_cell.length_a   1.000
_cell.length_b   1.000
_cell.length_c   1.000
_cell.angle_alpha   90.00
_cell.angle_beta   90.00
_cell.angle_gamma   90.00
#
_symmetry.space_group_name_H-M   'P 1'
#
loop_
_entity.id
_entity.type
_entity.pdbx_description
1 polymer ?
#
loop_
_entity_poly.entity_id
_entity_poly.type
_entity_poly.pdbx_seq_one_letter_code
_entity_poly.pdbx_strand_id
1 'polypeptide(L)'
;MLTKLTLTIDKDIVESAKRYAKKENRSISKLVSEYLEHISGAKKTFLTGNSLNAPLTESLSGMFTDNGKPYNELLTEALSDKYV
;
A
#
# COMPACT_ATOMS: atom_id res chain seq x y z
N MET A 1 -8.25 -5.08 -25.58
CA MET A 1 -7.15 -5.42 -26.53
C MET A 1 -5.89 -5.71 -25.73
N LEU A 2 -5.08 -6.70 -26.14
CA LEU A 2 -3.77 -6.96 -25.56
C LEU A 2 -2.70 -6.32 -26.45
N THR A 3 -1.88 -5.45 -25.88
CA THR A 3 -0.78 -4.78 -26.59
C THR A 3 0.56 -5.15 -25.96
N LYS A 4 1.61 -5.22 -26.78
CA LYS A 4 2.98 -5.49 -26.31
C LYS A 4 3.72 -4.17 -26.19
N LEU A 5 4.36 -3.95 -25.05
CA LEU A 5 5.25 -2.81 -24.80
C LEU A 5 6.70 -3.32 -24.77
N THR A 6 7.55 -2.77 -25.63
CA THR A 6 8.99 -3.03 -25.63
C THR A 6 9.70 -1.79 -25.14
N LEU A 7 10.50 -1.91 -24.08
CA LEU A 7 11.23 -0.81 -23.47
C LEU A 7 12.74 -1.00 -23.68
N THR A 8 13.43 0.04 -24.14
CA THR A 8 14.90 0.08 -24.20
C THR A 8 15.43 0.76 -22.95
N ILE A 9 16.13 0.00 -22.11
CA ILE A 9 16.76 0.46 -20.88
C ILE A 9 18.13 -0.20 -20.73
N ASP A 10 18.93 0.37 -19.83
CA ASP A 10 20.26 -0.14 -19.52
C ASP A 10 20.23 -1.58 -18.99
N LYS A 11 21.26 -2.36 -19.36
CA LYS A 11 21.39 -3.77 -18.98
C LYS A 11 21.51 -3.96 -17.47
N ASP A 12 22.19 -3.06 -16.76
CA ASP A 12 22.38 -3.13 -15.32
C ASP A 12 21.04 -2.96 -14.56
N ILE A 13 20.16 -2.13 -15.11
CA ILE A 13 18.80 -1.93 -14.60
C ILE A 13 17.97 -3.19 -14.83
N VAL A 14 18.06 -3.82 -16.02
CA VAL A 14 17.34 -5.07 -16.32
C VAL A 14 17.77 -6.19 -15.37
N GLU A 15 19.05 -6.30 -15.06
CA GLU A 15 19.56 -7.32 -14.15
C GLU A 15 19.12 -7.07 -12.70
N SER A 16 19.17 -5.83 -12.25
CA SER A 16 18.65 -5.42 -10.95
C SER A 16 17.15 -5.71 -10.81
N ALA A 17 16.37 -5.42 -11.85
CA ALA A 17 14.94 -5.71 -11.90
C ALA A 17 14.66 -7.23 -11.87
N LYS A 18 15.45 -8.04 -12.59
CA LYS A 18 15.35 -9.52 -12.55
C LYS A 18 15.62 -10.07 -11.16
N ARG A 19 16.66 -9.57 -10.48
CA ARG A 19 16.99 -9.98 -9.11
C ARG A 19 15.87 -9.63 -8.14
N TYR A 20 15.33 -8.42 -8.22
CA TYR A 20 14.21 -7.99 -7.40
C TYR A 20 12.96 -8.85 -7.64
N ALA A 21 12.59 -9.04 -8.91
CA ALA A 21 11.44 -9.83 -9.32
C ALA A 21 11.53 -11.29 -8.81
N LYS A 22 12.72 -11.90 -8.89
CA LYS A 22 12.98 -13.24 -8.35
C LYS A 22 12.84 -13.29 -6.83
N LYS A 23 13.35 -12.29 -6.10
CA LYS A 23 13.25 -12.20 -4.64
C LYS A 23 11.80 -12.12 -4.18
N GLU A 24 10.99 -11.30 -4.86
CA GLU A 24 9.58 -11.10 -4.53
C GLU A 24 8.65 -12.17 -5.14
N ASN A 25 9.21 -13.16 -5.86
CA ASN A 25 8.47 -14.19 -6.59
C ASN A 25 7.41 -13.63 -7.57
N ARG A 26 7.72 -12.50 -8.21
CA ARG A 26 6.86 -11.81 -9.21
C ARG A 26 7.56 -11.72 -10.56
N SER A 27 6.81 -11.56 -11.64
CA SER A 27 7.40 -11.32 -12.97
C SER A 27 7.58 -9.83 -13.24
N ILE A 28 8.65 -9.46 -13.96
CA ILE A 28 8.94 -8.07 -14.32
C ILE A 28 7.78 -7.46 -15.13
N SER A 29 7.22 -8.23 -16.08
CA SER A 29 6.09 -7.78 -16.87
C SER A 29 4.87 -7.44 -16.00
N LYS A 30 4.63 -8.22 -14.92
CA LYS A 30 3.55 -7.96 -13.96
C LYS A 30 3.80 -6.66 -13.17
N LEU A 31 5.03 -6.48 -12.68
CA LEU A 31 5.45 -5.26 -11.98
C LEU A 31 5.27 -4.00 -12.85
N VAL A 32 5.74 -4.05 -14.09
CA VAL A 32 5.63 -2.92 -15.02
C VAL A 32 4.17 -2.69 -15.41
N SER A 33 3.38 -3.75 -15.64
CA SER A 33 1.95 -3.58 -15.93
C SER A 33 1.18 -2.93 -14.79
N GLU A 34 1.44 -3.33 -13.54
CA GLU A 34 0.78 -2.75 -12.36
C GLU A 34 1.18 -1.28 -12.15
N TYR A 35 2.45 -0.95 -12.37
CA TYR A 35 2.92 0.43 -12.31
C TYR A 35 2.26 1.30 -13.39
N LEU A 36 2.18 0.81 -14.64
CA LEU A 36 1.53 1.51 -15.74
C LEU A 36 0.02 1.67 -15.49
N GLU A 37 -0.65 0.66 -14.94
CA GLU A 37 -2.05 0.75 -14.52
C GLU A 37 -2.26 1.83 -13.44
N HIS A 38 -1.34 1.91 -12.48
CA HIS A 38 -1.39 2.89 -11.39
C HIS A 38 -1.20 4.32 -11.90
N ILE A 39 -0.20 4.59 -12.75
CA ILE A 39 0.07 5.95 -13.24
C ILE A 39 -0.89 6.41 -14.33
N SER A 40 -1.44 5.50 -15.14
CA SER A 40 -2.35 5.87 -16.24
C SER A 40 -3.74 6.25 -15.73
N GLY A 41 -4.04 6.03 -14.44
CA GLY A 41 -5.38 6.20 -13.91
C GLY A 41 -6.42 5.33 -14.62
N ALA A 42 -6.00 4.30 -15.38
CA ALA A 42 -6.89 3.39 -16.09
C ALA A 42 -7.77 2.61 -15.11
N LYS A 43 -7.32 2.44 -13.87
CA LYS A 43 -8.17 2.10 -12.72
C LYS A 43 -8.64 3.38 -12.01
N LYS A 44 -9.45 4.17 -12.69
CA LYS A 44 -10.24 5.26 -12.07
C LYS A 44 -11.41 4.72 -11.23
N THR A 45 -11.36 3.45 -10.81
CA THR A 45 -12.34 2.84 -9.91
C THR A 45 -11.91 2.89 -8.43
N PHE A 46 -10.73 3.42 -8.12
CA PHE A 46 -10.27 3.49 -6.72
C PHE A 46 -10.36 4.88 -6.09
N LEU A 47 -10.68 5.93 -6.85
CA LEU A 47 -10.60 7.32 -6.37
C LEU A 47 -11.88 8.13 -6.57
N THR A 48 -13.04 7.46 -6.60
CA THR A 48 -14.34 8.11 -6.46
C THR A 48 -15.10 7.43 -5.33
N GLY A 49 -14.99 7.99 -4.13
CA GLY A 49 -15.80 7.61 -2.97
C GLY A 49 -15.17 6.55 -2.07
N ASN A 50 -14.52 7.01 -1.00
CA ASN A 50 -14.61 6.40 0.33
C ASN A 50 -14.22 4.92 0.55
N SER A 51 -13.35 4.31 -0.25
CA SER A 51 -12.85 2.97 0.06
C SER A 51 -11.36 2.85 -0.18
N LEU A 52 -10.61 3.28 0.84
CA LEU A 52 -9.25 2.81 1.05
C LEU A 52 -9.32 1.29 1.25
N ASN A 53 -9.18 0.47 0.20
CA ASN A 53 -9.01 -0.99 0.38
C ASN A 53 -7.59 -1.25 0.90
N ALA A 54 -7.32 -0.81 2.12
CA ALA A 54 -6.18 -1.21 2.91
C ALA A 54 -6.77 -2.04 4.07
N PRO A 55 -6.91 -3.37 3.90
CA PRO A 55 -7.61 -4.22 4.85
C PRO A 55 -7.05 -4.14 6.27
N LEU A 56 -5.75 -3.83 6.39
CA LEU A 56 -5.11 -3.53 7.67
C LEU A 56 -5.64 -2.23 8.27
N THR A 57 -5.64 -1.11 7.53
CA THR A 57 -6.10 0.17 8.06
C THR A 57 -7.61 0.19 8.30
N GLU A 58 -8.39 -0.53 7.50
CA GLU A 58 -9.83 -0.71 7.71
C GLU A 58 -10.13 -1.46 9.00
N SER A 59 -9.38 -2.54 9.29
CA SER A 59 -9.47 -3.27 10.55
C SER A 59 -9.08 -2.40 11.76
N LEU A 60 -8.14 -1.46 11.57
CA LEU A 60 -7.73 -0.52 12.62
C LEU A 60 -8.70 0.66 12.78
N SER A 61 -9.33 1.14 11.70
CA SER A 61 -10.08 2.42 11.67
C SER A 61 -11.43 2.42 12.40
N GLY A 62 -11.77 1.35 13.11
CA GLY A 62 -12.94 1.27 14.01
C GLY A 62 -12.65 0.64 15.36
N MET A 63 -11.38 0.29 15.64
CA MET A 63 -10.99 -0.35 16.90
C MET A 63 -10.95 0.62 18.08
N PHE A 64 -10.72 1.90 17.81
CA PHE A 64 -10.71 2.95 18.83
C PHE A 64 -12.09 3.61 18.88
N THR A 65 -12.84 3.37 19.96
CA THR A 65 -14.06 4.13 20.25
C THR A 65 -13.67 5.45 20.90
N ASP A 66 -14.14 6.56 20.34
CA ASP A 66 -14.02 7.86 21.01
C ASP A 66 -14.95 7.85 22.23
N ASN A 67 -14.34 7.79 23.41
CA ASN A 67 -15.06 7.78 24.68
C ASN A 67 -15.34 9.21 25.19
N GLY A 68 -15.04 10.25 24.39
CA GLY A 68 -15.26 11.66 24.73
C GLY A 68 -14.28 12.22 25.78
N LYS A 69 -13.34 11.41 26.25
CA LYS A 69 -12.28 11.82 27.19
C LYS A 69 -11.19 12.61 26.45
N PRO A 70 -10.69 13.72 27.00
CA PRO A 70 -9.56 14.42 26.42
C PRO A 70 -8.31 13.52 26.41
N TYR A 71 -7.49 13.67 25.36
CA TYR A 71 -6.29 12.83 25.12
C TYR A 71 -5.37 12.69 26.35
N ASN A 72 -5.18 13.78 27.11
CA ASN A 72 -4.28 13.80 28.26
C ASN A 72 -4.74 12.85 29.39
N GLU A 73 -6.05 12.73 29.59
CA GLU A 73 -6.62 11.82 30.61
C GLU A 73 -6.43 10.36 30.18
N LEU A 74 -6.75 10.05 28.92
CA LEU A 74 -6.55 8.71 28.34
C LEU A 74 -5.07 8.27 28.38
N LEU A 75 -4.15 9.20 28.09
CA LEU A 75 -2.72 8.94 28.15
C LEU A 75 -2.27 8.62 29.58
N THR A 76 -2.76 9.38 30.56
CA THR A 76 -2.39 9.18 31.97
C THR A 76 -2.93 7.85 32.52
N GLU A 77 -4.16 7.49 32.15
CA GLU A 77 -4.80 6.21 32.47
C GLU A 77 -4.00 5.03 31.89
N ALA A 78 -3.68 5.07 30.60
CA ALA A 78 -2.92 4.01 29.93
C ALA A 78 -1.48 3.86 30.45
N LEU A 79 -0.83 4.97 30.82
CA LEU A 79 0.50 4.92 31.45
C LEU A 79 0.41 4.34 32.87
N SER A 80 -0.64 4.64 33.61
CA SER A 80 -0.85 4.05 34.94
C SER A 80 -1.05 2.54 34.83
N ASP A 81 -1.91 2.05 33.94
CA ASP A 81 -2.13 0.61 33.74
C ASP A 81 -0.89 -0.17 33.27
N LYS A 82 0.03 0.48 32.53
CA LYS A 82 1.23 -0.18 31.99
C LYS A 82 2.37 -0.29 32.99
N TYR A 83 2.48 0.68 33.90
CA TYR A 83 3.62 0.82 34.81
C TYR A 83 3.28 0.52 36.27
N VAL A 84 2.06 0.04 36.54
CA VAL A 84 1.60 -0.52 37.82
C VAL A 84 1.48 -2.03 37.69
#